data_AF-A0A0K2T7S1-F1
#
_entry.id   AF-A0A0K2T7S1-F1
#
_cell.length_a   1.000
_cell.length_b   1.000
_cell.length_c   1.000
_cell.angle_alpha   90.00
_cell.angle_beta   90.00
_cell.angle_gamma   90.00
#
_symmetry.space_group_name_H-M   'P 1'
#
loop_
_entity.id
_entity.type
_entity.pdbx_description
1 polymer ?
#
loop_
_entity_poly.entity_id
_entity_poly.type
_entity_poly.pdbx_seq_one_letter_code
_entity_poly.pdbx_strand_id
1 'polypeptide(L)'
;MLRRFRNKKTNKEREPPSPPSSLPPSPLKESPPPPGVPLRKTKKSRSKLQLNKLWRRSCPASLEAGLAKAVLDETKLSYLNEDQPDGGKAVSGKQAFTSLALLQNVTVTVSEVCRRLKKEEKFRKSFMRSKNLYPCSVCAIRNGRKKMEDRHIVIHDVNALFKQQQRSNDDVSTKNRDDSDNRVSFYGVFDGHVGKDASAFAAAHLHQFLLGSEHYPSDPIKATYEAFQKTNSVYEKKSEKEDKALKCGSTVVFTLIMGRKMYISWLGDSQVLLVRNGVPIKVTTPHKPERKDERERISKAGGSVILYGQWRVNGLLAVSRSIGDFEHKSFISAEPDVTSVEMNDTEDFVILASDGLWDYVSHAKVTSAVFEHLVDNAKANGK
;
A
#
# COMPACT_ATOMS: atom_id res chain seq x y z
N MET A 1 -57.32 -29.87 0.27
CA MET A 1 -57.35 -31.26 -0.20
C MET A 1 -55.90 -31.77 -0.28
N LEU A 2 -55.21 -31.98 0.87
CA LEU A 2 -55.01 -33.25 1.59
C LEU A 2 -54.37 -34.40 0.76
N ARG A 3 -53.10 -34.71 1.08
CA ARG A 3 -52.48 -36.05 1.25
C ARG A 3 -51.08 -35.83 1.87
N ARG A 4 -50.90 -35.80 3.19
CA ARG A 4 -50.68 -36.92 4.16
C ARG A 4 -49.64 -37.95 3.71
N PHE A 5 -48.48 -37.93 4.38
CA PHE A 5 -47.87 -39.12 4.99
C PHE A 5 -47.37 -38.76 6.40
N ARG A 6 -47.55 -39.70 7.32
CA ARG A 6 -47.53 -39.53 8.78
C ARG A 6 -46.41 -40.39 9.37
N ASN A 7 -45.67 -39.79 10.31
CA ASN A 7 -44.98 -40.36 11.48
C ASN A 7 -43.89 -41.43 11.33
N LYS A 8 -42.73 -41.16 11.96
CA LYS A 8 -42.42 -41.69 13.31
C LYS A 8 -41.29 -40.91 13.99
N LYS A 9 -41.55 -40.44 15.20
CA LYS A 9 -40.58 -39.96 16.19
C LYS A 9 -39.79 -41.15 16.74
N THR A 10 -38.49 -41.00 16.89
CA THR A 10 -37.72 -41.59 17.99
C THR A 10 -36.78 -40.53 18.55
N ASN A 11 -37.01 -40.19 19.82
CA ASN A 11 -36.17 -39.33 20.64
C ASN A 11 -34.93 -40.13 21.04
N LYS A 12 -33.73 -39.63 20.74
CA LYS A 12 -32.50 -40.02 21.43
C LYS A 12 -31.70 -38.75 21.66
N GLU A 13 -31.75 -38.27 22.90
CA GLU A 13 -30.87 -37.25 23.44
C GLU A 13 -29.41 -37.62 23.11
N ARG A 14 -28.64 -36.66 22.58
CA ARG A 14 -27.18 -36.74 22.52
C ARG A 14 -26.63 -35.55 23.28
N GLU A 15 -25.83 -35.88 24.29
CA GLU A 15 -25.02 -34.95 25.09
C GLU A 15 -24.08 -34.10 24.21
N PRO A 16 -23.71 -32.89 24.67
CA PRO A 16 -22.78 -32.03 23.94
C PRO A 16 -21.34 -32.60 23.98
N PRO A 17 -20.57 -32.50 22.89
CA PRO A 17 -19.19 -32.96 22.89
C PRO A 17 -18.30 -32.05 23.76
N SER A 18 -17.45 -32.68 24.56
CA SER A 18 -16.41 -32.06 25.37
C SER A 18 -15.31 -31.37 24.53
N PRO A 19 -14.65 -30.33 25.06
CA PRO A 19 -13.68 -29.53 24.30
C PRO A 19 -12.37 -30.31 24.09
N PRO A 20 -11.74 -30.24 22.90
CA PRO A 20 -10.44 -30.84 22.71
C PRO A 20 -9.36 -29.99 23.40
N SER A 21 -8.75 -30.57 24.43
CA SER A 21 -7.49 -30.15 25.03
C SER A 21 -6.32 -30.62 24.16
N SER A 22 -5.59 -29.72 23.51
CA SER A 22 -4.18 -29.96 23.17
C SER A 22 -3.45 -28.67 22.79
N LEU A 23 -2.34 -28.44 23.48
CA LEU A 23 -1.33 -27.43 23.20
C LEU A 23 -0.82 -27.55 21.74
N PRO A 24 -0.39 -26.44 21.11
CA PRO A 24 0.17 -26.49 19.77
C PRO A 24 1.48 -27.31 19.75
N PRO A 25 1.71 -28.16 18.74
CA PRO A 25 2.94 -28.93 18.63
C PRO A 25 4.14 -28.03 18.31
N SER A 26 5.26 -28.30 18.97
CA SER A 26 6.58 -27.71 18.72
C SER A 26 6.97 -27.81 17.24
N PRO A 27 7.70 -26.84 16.66
CA PRO A 27 8.08 -26.89 15.25
C PRO A 27 9.00 -28.07 14.96
N LEU A 28 8.53 -28.92 14.03
CA LEU A 28 9.25 -30.04 13.44
C LEU A 28 10.61 -29.59 12.88
N LYS A 29 11.69 -30.28 13.28
CA LYS A 29 13.00 -30.18 12.62
C LYS A 29 12.88 -30.77 11.20
N GLU A 30 13.14 -29.96 10.18
CA GLU A 30 13.21 -30.43 8.79
C GLU A 30 14.46 -31.31 8.58
N SER A 31 14.27 -32.50 8.02
CA SER A 31 15.32 -33.37 7.51
C SER A 31 15.86 -32.88 6.15
N PRO A 32 17.14 -33.13 5.82
CA PRO A 32 17.73 -32.68 4.56
C PRO A 32 17.09 -33.36 3.33
N PRO A 33 17.06 -32.68 2.16
CA PRO A 33 16.47 -33.23 0.95
C PRO A 33 17.32 -34.35 0.35
N PRO A 34 16.72 -35.34 -0.33
CA PRO A 34 17.44 -36.43 -0.95
C PRO A 34 18.32 -35.95 -2.13
N PRO A 35 19.45 -36.59 -2.38
CA PRO A 35 20.39 -36.19 -3.43
C PRO A 35 19.81 -36.53 -4.82
N GLY A 36 19.77 -35.54 -5.73
CA GLY A 36 19.44 -35.79 -7.14
C GLY A 36 18.62 -34.75 -7.92
N VAL A 37 18.38 -33.54 -7.40
CA VAL A 37 17.60 -32.51 -8.15
C VAL A 37 18.54 -31.49 -8.84
N PRO A 38 18.38 -31.20 -10.15
CA PRO A 38 19.26 -30.30 -10.91
C PRO A 38 19.35 -28.86 -10.35
N LEU A 39 20.59 -28.40 -10.15
CA LEU A 39 21.02 -27.13 -9.51
C LEU A 39 20.64 -25.80 -10.21
N ARG A 40 19.79 -25.81 -11.24
CA ARG A 40 19.43 -24.58 -11.99
C ARG A 40 18.13 -23.89 -11.54
N LYS A 41 17.27 -24.55 -10.75
CA LYS A 41 15.99 -23.97 -10.26
C LYS A 41 16.04 -23.43 -8.81
N THR A 42 17.18 -23.54 -8.12
CA THR A 42 17.28 -23.21 -6.68
C THR A 42 17.85 -21.82 -6.36
N LYS A 43 18.50 -21.12 -7.31
CA LYS A 43 19.06 -19.78 -7.07
C LYS A 43 18.05 -18.62 -7.10
N LYS A 44 16.99 -18.70 -7.93
CA LYS A 44 15.90 -17.68 -7.94
C LYS A 44 14.95 -17.78 -6.73
N SER A 45 14.88 -18.94 -6.07
CA SER A 45 14.02 -19.16 -4.91
C SER A 45 14.67 -18.66 -3.61
N ARG A 46 16.01 -18.77 -3.48
CA ARG A 46 16.74 -18.35 -2.27
C ARG A 46 16.86 -16.83 -2.08
N SER A 47 16.96 -16.05 -3.15
CA SER A 47 17.07 -14.58 -3.07
C SER A 47 15.75 -13.89 -2.72
N LYS A 48 14.62 -14.38 -3.25
CA LYS A 48 13.27 -13.95 -2.81
C LYS A 48 12.98 -14.28 -1.34
N LEU A 49 13.57 -15.36 -0.83
CA LEU A 49 13.40 -15.81 0.55
C LEU A 49 14.20 -14.97 1.56
N GLN A 50 15.29 -14.30 1.14
CA GLN A 50 16.09 -13.45 2.02
C GLN A 50 15.55 -12.03 2.15
N LEU A 51 15.06 -11.39 1.08
CA LEU A 51 14.39 -10.08 1.21
C LEU A 51 13.11 -10.18 2.04
N ASN A 52 12.29 -11.22 1.82
CA ASN A 52 11.13 -11.48 2.68
C ASN A 52 11.51 -11.79 4.13
N LYS A 53 12.73 -12.29 4.40
CA LYS A 53 13.21 -12.53 5.78
C LYS A 53 13.63 -11.25 6.51
N LEU A 54 14.13 -10.23 5.79
CA LEU A 54 14.41 -8.91 6.36
C LEU A 54 13.13 -8.15 6.66
N TRP A 55 12.14 -8.19 5.74
CA TRP A 55 10.82 -7.58 5.96
C TRP A 55 9.93 -8.33 6.95
N ARG A 56 10.16 -9.65 7.16
CA ARG A 56 9.53 -10.44 8.25
C ARG A 56 10.20 -10.26 9.61
N ARG A 57 11.39 -9.65 9.67
CA ARG A 57 12.05 -9.30 10.93
C ARG A 57 11.65 -7.87 11.23
N SER A 58 10.64 -7.70 12.08
CA SER A 58 10.05 -6.43 12.52
C SER A 58 11.09 -5.31 12.66
N CYS A 59 11.35 -4.60 11.57
CA CYS A 59 12.18 -3.40 11.59
C CYS A 59 11.34 -2.35 12.32
N PRO A 60 11.86 -1.68 13.37
CA PRO A 60 11.13 -0.61 14.01
C PRO A 60 10.77 0.45 12.96
N ALA A 61 9.51 0.90 12.95
CA ALA A 61 9.02 1.93 12.04
C ALA A 61 9.89 3.21 12.04
N SER A 62 10.52 3.51 13.19
CA SER A 62 11.46 4.63 13.37
C SER A 62 12.76 4.49 12.57
N LEU A 63 13.14 3.26 12.19
CA LEU A 63 14.35 2.95 11.42
C LEU A 63 14.05 2.67 9.94
N GLU A 64 12.82 2.27 9.61
CA GLU A 64 12.44 1.83 8.27
C GLU A 64 12.65 2.92 7.22
N ALA A 65 12.14 4.13 7.47
CA ALA A 65 12.30 5.25 6.55
C ALA A 65 13.78 5.59 6.33
N GLY A 66 14.54 5.68 7.41
CA GLY A 66 15.97 5.94 7.35
C GLY A 66 16.75 4.90 6.53
N LEU A 67 16.49 3.62 6.82
CA LEU A 67 17.11 2.50 6.11
C LEU A 67 16.75 2.50 4.62
N ALA A 68 15.47 2.67 4.29
CA ALA A 68 15.01 2.72 2.91
C ALA A 68 15.68 3.88 2.14
N LYS A 69 15.80 5.06 2.76
CA LYS A 69 16.48 6.21 2.17
C LYS A 69 17.97 5.95 1.93
N ALA A 70 18.70 5.46 2.92
CA ALA A 70 20.12 5.16 2.76
C ALA A 70 20.38 4.15 1.65
N VAL A 71 19.55 3.10 1.57
CA VAL A 71 19.63 2.11 0.49
C VAL A 71 19.33 2.75 -0.87
N LEU A 72 18.30 3.59 -0.96
CA LEU A 72 17.96 4.30 -2.20
C LEU A 72 19.09 5.23 -2.65
N ASP A 73 19.70 5.98 -1.73
CA ASP A 73 20.78 6.92 -2.05
C ASP A 73 22.06 6.20 -2.46
N GLU A 74 22.49 5.19 -1.70
CA GLU A 74 23.66 4.39 -2.05
C GLU A 74 23.46 3.66 -3.38
N THR A 75 22.27 3.10 -3.60
CA THR A 75 21.94 2.44 -4.87
C THR A 75 21.98 3.46 -6.02
N LYS A 76 21.37 4.65 -5.87
CA LYS A 76 21.41 5.72 -6.87
C LYS A 76 22.83 6.19 -7.17
N LEU A 77 23.69 6.31 -6.16
CA LEU A 77 25.09 6.67 -6.36
C LEU A 77 25.84 5.58 -7.13
N SER A 78 25.62 4.30 -6.82
CA SER A 78 26.18 3.21 -7.63
C SER A 78 25.71 3.25 -9.09
N TYR A 79 24.46 3.65 -9.33
CA TYR A 79 23.94 3.86 -10.69
C TYR A 79 24.59 5.03 -11.44
N LEU A 80 25.00 6.08 -10.72
CA LEU A 80 25.59 7.29 -11.31
C LEU A 80 27.11 7.19 -11.44
N ASN A 81 27.78 6.34 -10.66
CA ASN A 81 29.23 6.24 -10.60
C ASN A 81 29.82 5.11 -11.48
N GLU A 82 29.01 4.24 -12.10
CA GLU A 82 29.52 3.28 -13.08
C GLU A 82 29.61 3.93 -14.48
N ASP A 83 30.69 4.70 -14.71
CA ASP A 83 31.18 5.05 -16.04
C ASP A 83 32.68 4.65 -16.19
N GLN A 84 32.90 3.71 -17.13
CA GLN A 84 34.12 3.23 -17.82
C GLN A 84 35.30 2.58 -17.05
N PRO A 85 35.66 1.32 -17.39
CA PRO A 85 37.06 0.96 -17.54
C PRO A 85 37.57 1.53 -18.87
N ASP A 86 38.53 2.44 -18.75
CA ASP A 86 39.57 2.86 -19.69
C ASP A 86 39.40 2.53 -21.19
N GLY A 87 39.28 3.57 -22.03
CA GLY A 87 39.53 3.49 -23.46
C GLY A 87 38.35 3.80 -24.39
N GLY A 88 38.12 5.09 -24.64
CA GLY A 88 37.76 5.62 -25.97
C GLY A 88 36.52 5.06 -26.68
N LYS A 89 35.35 5.64 -26.37
CA LYS A 89 34.35 6.16 -27.34
C LYS A 89 33.10 6.55 -26.55
N ALA A 90 32.63 7.78 -26.77
CA ALA A 90 31.35 8.25 -26.25
C ALA A 90 30.22 7.36 -26.78
N VAL A 91 29.53 6.65 -25.89
CA VAL A 91 28.31 5.92 -26.21
C VAL A 91 27.21 6.38 -25.27
N SER A 92 26.26 7.11 -25.84
CA SER A 92 24.96 7.38 -25.25
C SER A 92 24.25 6.06 -24.91
N GLY A 93 24.14 5.70 -23.63
CA GLY A 93 23.40 4.51 -23.25
C GLY A 93 23.35 4.30 -21.75
N LYS A 94 22.25 4.70 -21.11
CA LYS A 94 21.91 4.29 -19.74
C LYS A 94 21.93 2.76 -19.67
N GLN A 95 22.89 2.15 -18.99
CA GLN A 95 22.93 0.69 -18.81
C GLN A 95 21.70 0.24 -18.01
N ALA A 96 20.86 -0.59 -18.65
CA ALA A 96 19.73 -1.22 -18.00
C ALA A 96 20.22 -2.47 -17.25
N PHE A 97 20.21 -2.45 -15.91
CA PHE A 97 20.45 -3.67 -15.14
C PHE A 97 19.37 -4.72 -15.44
N THR A 98 19.78 -5.99 -15.55
CA THR A 98 18.80 -7.08 -15.44
C THR A 98 18.17 -7.03 -14.05
N SER A 99 16.88 -7.36 -13.92
CA SER A 99 16.18 -7.31 -12.62
C SER A 99 16.87 -8.14 -11.54
N LEU A 100 17.64 -9.17 -11.92
CA LEU A 100 18.42 -9.99 -11.00
C LEU A 100 19.64 -9.25 -10.46
N ALA A 101 20.40 -8.58 -11.33
CA ALA A 101 21.58 -7.83 -10.94
C ALA A 101 21.20 -6.64 -10.04
N LEU A 102 20.11 -5.94 -10.36
CA LEU A 102 19.56 -4.89 -9.49
C LEU A 102 19.16 -5.45 -8.12
N LEU A 103 18.46 -6.59 -8.08
CA LEU A 103 18.06 -7.22 -6.82
C LEU A 103 19.29 -7.60 -5.98
N GLN A 104 20.34 -8.12 -6.61
CA GLN A 104 21.58 -8.47 -5.93
C GLN A 104 22.26 -7.23 -5.38
N ASN A 105 22.38 -6.16 -6.17
CA ASN A 105 22.96 -4.90 -5.73
C ASN A 105 22.22 -4.34 -4.52
N VAL A 106 20.89 -4.17 -4.62
CA VAL A 106 20.06 -3.69 -3.51
C VAL A 106 20.22 -4.57 -2.26
N THR A 107 20.30 -5.89 -2.41
CA THR A 107 20.50 -6.80 -1.26
C THR A 107 21.85 -6.57 -0.58
N VAL A 108 22.91 -6.35 -1.36
CA VAL A 108 24.25 -6.03 -0.86
C VAL A 108 24.22 -4.68 -0.15
N THR A 109 23.65 -3.64 -0.79
CA THR A 109 23.50 -2.30 -0.21
C THR A 109 22.73 -2.34 1.11
N VAL A 110 21.58 -3.01 1.18
CA VAL A 110 20.82 -3.19 2.43
C VAL A 110 21.69 -3.80 3.53
N SER A 111 22.44 -4.84 3.19
CA SER A 111 23.33 -5.52 4.14
C SER A 111 24.42 -4.59 4.66
N GLU A 112 24.98 -3.75 3.80
CA GLU A 112 26.05 -2.82 4.15
C GLU A 112 25.53 -1.67 5.03
N VAL A 113 24.43 -1.03 4.63
CA VAL A 113 23.76 -0.01 5.46
C VAL A 113 23.41 -0.58 6.84
N CYS A 114 22.91 -1.83 6.92
CA CYS A 114 22.62 -2.48 8.19
C CYS A 114 23.86 -2.74 9.05
N ARG A 115 25.02 -3.06 8.45
CA ARG A 115 26.29 -3.18 9.18
C ARG A 115 26.74 -1.84 9.73
N ARG A 116 26.68 -0.78 8.92
CA ARG A 116 27.03 0.57 9.32
C ARG A 116 26.14 1.06 10.45
N LEU A 117 24.82 0.84 10.37
CA LEU A 117 23.86 1.15 11.44
C LEU A 117 24.22 0.51 12.80
N LYS A 118 24.78 -0.71 12.79
CA LYS A 118 25.20 -1.40 14.02
C LYS A 118 26.50 -0.87 14.60
N LYS A 119 27.41 -0.37 13.75
CA LYS A 119 28.78 0.02 14.15
C LYS A 119 28.93 1.52 14.39
N GLU A 120 28.29 2.34 13.56
CA GLU A 120 28.49 3.79 13.52
C GLU A 120 27.38 4.50 14.30
N GLU A 121 27.67 4.92 15.54
CA GLU A 121 26.68 5.58 16.38
C GLU A 121 26.16 6.89 15.76
N LYS A 122 27.05 7.68 15.15
CA LYS A 122 26.70 8.93 14.45
C LYS A 122 25.78 8.68 13.26
N PHE A 123 26.02 7.61 12.51
CA PHE A 123 25.17 7.17 11.40
C PHE A 123 23.80 6.72 11.93
N ARG A 124 23.75 5.90 12.98
CA ARG A 124 22.48 5.49 13.61
C ARG A 124 21.66 6.69 14.14
N LYS A 125 22.31 7.65 14.79
CA LYS A 125 21.69 8.87 15.31
C LYS A 125 21.14 9.77 14.19
N SER A 126 21.67 9.70 12.97
CA SER A 126 21.14 10.48 11.84
C SER A 126 19.81 9.94 11.30
N PHE A 127 19.47 8.66 11.54
CA PHE A 127 18.21 8.04 11.12
C PHE A 127 17.10 8.11 12.16
N MET A 128 17.43 8.13 13.44
CA MET A 128 16.47 8.15 14.55
C MET A 128 15.90 9.57 14.76
N ARG A 129 15.12 10.05 13.80
CA ARG A 129 14.53 11.40 13.81
C ARG A 129 13.14 11.45 14.43
N SER A 130 12.29 10.49 14.09
CA SER A 130 10.87 10.54 14.48
C SER A 130 10.62 9.78 15.78
N LYS A 131 10.42 10.51 16.90
CA LYS A 131 10.11 9.91 18.21
C LYS A 131 8.63 9.62 18.48
N ASN A 132 7.70 10.03 17.61
CA ASN A 132 6.25 9.93 17.86
C ASN A 132 5.47 9.38 16.66
N LEU A 133 5.87 8.21 16.12
CA LEU A 133 5.20 7.64 14.95
C LEU A 133 3.77 7.19 15.25
N TYR A 134 2.84 7.45 14.31
CA TYR A 134 1.51 6.85 14.38
C TYR A 134 1.66 5.33 14.33
N PRO A 135 1.16 4.59 15.34
CA PRO A 135 1.11 3.15 15.26
C PRO A 135 0.26 2.74 14.06
N CYS A 136 0.75 1.76 13.29
CA CYS A 136 0.00 1.21 12.18
C CYS A 136 0.01 -0.32 12.22
N SER A 137 -1.08 -0.91 11.77
CA SER A 137 -1.17 -2.34 11.50
C SER A 137 -1.58 -2.52 10.04
N VAL A 138 -1.00 -3.52 9.38
CA VAL A 138 -1.28 -3.81 7.98
C VAL A 138 -1.50 -5.29 7.78
N CYS A 139 -2.54 -5.62 7.02
CA CYS A 139 -2.80 -6.98 6.59
C CYS A 139 -3.18 -6.96 5.10
N ALA A 140 -2.61 -7.91 4.34
CA ALA A 140 -2.92 -8.08 2.93
C ALA A 140 -2.92 -9.58 2.61
N ILE A 141 -4.06 -10.12 2.20
CA ILE A 141 -4.25 -11.56 2.01
C ILE A 141 -4.90 -11.80 0.64
N ARG A 142 -4.34 -12.73 -0.13
CA ARG A 142 -4.88 -13.12 -1.45
C ARG A 142 -6.25 -13.81 -1.36
N ASN A 143 -6.54 -14.42 -0.22
CA ASN A 143 -7.68 -15.31 -0.01
C ASN A 143 -7.80 -16.36 -1.14
N GLY A 144 -9.00 -16.60 -1.64
CA GLY A 144 -9.28 -17.55 -2.73
C GLY A 144 -8.93 -17.07 -4.13
N ARG A 145 -8.36 -15.86 -4.30
CA ARG A 145 -8.02 -15.33 -5.63
C ARG A 145 -6.78 -16.01 -6.21
N LYS A 146 -6.69 -16.06 -7.55
CA LYS A 146 -5.54 -16.66 -8.26
C LYS A 146 -4.26 -15.86 -8.05
N LYS A 147 -4.36 -14.53 -8.09
CA LYS A 147 -3.24 -13.58 -7.99
C LYS A 147 -3.52 -12.59 -6.85
N MET A 148 -2.45 -12.06 -6.25
CA MET A 148 -2.50 -10.96 -5.29
C MET A 148 -2.30 -9.65 -6.05
N GLU A 149 -3.40 -8.97 -6.33
CA GLU A 149 -3.43 -7.76 -7.16
C GLU A 149 -3.36 -6.50 -6.29
N ASP A 150 -3.85 -6.54 -5.04
CA ASP A 150 -3.74 -5.43 -4.10
C ASP A 150 -2.30 -5.10 -3.69
N ARG A 151 -2.04 -3.83 -3.44
CA ARG A 151 -0.82 -3.29 -2.84
C ARG A 151 -1.17 -2.33 -1.71
N HIS A 152 -0.20 -2.08 -0.84
CA HIS A 152 -0.30 -1.04 0.18
C HIS A 152 1.05 -0.35 0.35
N ILE A 153 1.02 0.84 0.93
CA ILE A 153 2.20 1.61 1.33
C ILE A 153 1.99 2.10 2.75
N VAL A 154 3.06 2.03 3.53
CA VAL A 154 3.19 2.71 4.81
C VAL A 154 4.48 3.53 4.77
N ILE A 155 4.34 4.85 4.82
CA ILE A 155 5.46 5.77 4.94
C ILE A 155 5.18 6.65 6.15
N HIS A 156 5.87 6.36 7.25
CA HIS A 156 5.70 7.11 8.50
C HIS A 156 6.24 8.54 8.43
N ASP A 157 7.31 8.76 7.65
CA ASP A 157 7.94 10.07 7.49
C ASP A 157 8.47 10.23 6.06
N VAL A 158 7.66 10.87 5.24
CA VAL A 158 7.93 11.14 3.83
C VAL A 158 9.05 12.18 3.68
N ASN A 159 9.14 13.16 4.58
CA ASN A 159 10.19 14.17 4.54
C ASN A 159 11.56 13.55 4.86
N ALA A 160 11.63 12.60 5.80
CA ALA A 160 12.83 11.82 6.05
C ALA A 160 13.27 10.98 4.83
N LEU A 161 12.32 10.45 4.06
CA LEU A 161 12.62 9.67 2.85
C LEU A 161 13.09 10.51 1.67
N PHE A 162 12.61 11.74 1.50
CA PHE A 162 12.78 12.44 0.22
C PHE A 162 13.41 13.85 0.31
N LYS A 163 13.40 14.56 1.45
CA LYS A 163 13.77 15.99 1.52
C LYS A 163 15.17 16.33 2.06
N GLN A 164 16.05 15.36 2.31
CA GLN A 164 17.32 15.66 2.99
C GLN A 164 18.37 16.44 2.15
N GLN A 165 18.16 16.64 0.85
CA GLN A 165 19.11 17.34 -0.02
C GLN A 165 19.03 18.88 0.01
N GLN A 166 18.06 19.50 0.71
CA GLN A 166 17.89 20.97 0.71
C GLN A 166 18.05 21.65 2.08
N ARG A 167 18.57 20.97 3.11
CA ARG A 167 18.88 21.61 4.42
C ARG A 167 20.34 22.10 4.53
N SER A 168 21.01 22.36 3.42
CA SER A 168 22.28 23.10 3.40
C SER A 168 22.02 24.55 3.01
N ASN A 169 21.73 25.39 4.02
CA ASN A 169 22.17 26.80 4.17
C ASN A 169 21.13 27.79 4.72
N ASP A 170 19.84 27.47 4.78
CA ASP A 170 18.87 28.46 5.26
C ASP A 170 18.33 28.17 6.68
N ASP A 171 18.77 29.06 7.56
CA ASP A 171 18.14 29.55 8.78
C ASP A 171 18.35 28.79 10.11
N VAL A 172 19.20 29.40 10.95
CA VAL A 172 19.50 29.06 12.35
C VAL A 172 18.30 29.36 13.28
N SER A 173 17.23 29.99 12.79
CA SER A 173 16.07 30.41 13.61
C SER A 173 15.04 29.32 13.96
N THR A 174 15.05 28.15 13.31
CA THR A 174 13.98 27.14 13.48
C THR A 174 14.22 26.06 14.54
N LYS A 175 15.27 26.17 15.37
CA LYS A 175 15.62 25.18 16.41
C LYS A 175 14.58 24.99 17.54
N ASN A 176 13.52 25.80 17.59
CA ASN A 176 12.51 25.75 18.66
C ASN A 176 11.12 25.24 18.23
N ARG A 177 10.92 24.78 16.98
CA ARG A 177 9.67 24.08 16.61
C ARG A 177 9.84 22.58 16.85
N ASP A 178 8.90 21.99 17.58
CA ASP A 178 8.86 20.56 17.87
C ASP A 178 8.99 19.76 16.55
N ASP A 179 9.96 18.84 16.47
CA ASP A 179 10.26 18.07 15.26
C ASP A 179 9.03 17.26 14.77
N SER A 180 8.02 17.07 15.62
CA SER A 180 6.73 16.47 15.27
C SER A 180 5.91 17.27 14.25
N ASP A 181 6.06 18.60 14.22
CA ASP A 181 5.25 19.50 13.38
C ASP A 181 5.67 19.47 11.90
N ASN A 182 6.89 18.99 11.61
CA ASN A 182 7.41 18.86 10.26
C ASN A 182 7.32 17.42 9.70
N ARG A 183 6.68 16.51 10.44
CA ARG A 183 6.48 15.12 9.98
C ARG A 183 5.32 15.05 8.99
N VAL A 184 5.53 14.28 7.93
CA VAL A 184 4.48 13.96 6.96
C VAL A 184 4.36 12.46 6.81
N SER A 185 3.18 11.89 7.08
CA SER A 185 2.93 10.46 6.94
C SER A 185 2.03 10.19 5.74
N PHE A 186 2.33 9.13 4.98
CA PHE A 186 1.57 8.69 3.81
C PHE A 186 1.21 7.21 3.96
N TYR A 187 -0.09 6.90 3.95
CA TYR A 187 -0.61 5.54 4.01
C TYR A 187 -1.54 5.32 2.83
N GLY A 188 -1.42 4.21 2.10
CA GLY A 188 -2.23 3.97 0.92
C GLY A 188 -2.53 2.51 0.65
N VAL A 189 -3.69 2.27 0.04
CA VAL A 189 -4.17 0.97 -0.46
C VAL A 189 -4.49 1.11 -1.95
N PHE A 190 -4.10 0.12 -2.73
CA PHE A 190 -4.23 0.10 -4.18
C PHE A 190 -4.81 -1.25 -4.57
N ASP A 191 -6.07 -1.29 -4.99
CA ASP A 191 -6.72 -2.53 -5.42
C ASP A 191 -6.59 -2.66 -6.93
N GLY A 192 -5.90 -3.71 -7.38
CA GLY A 192 -5.63 -3.94 -8.80
C GLY A 192 -6.65 -4.87 -9.42
N HIS A 193 -7.04 -4.61 -10.67
CA HIS A 193 -7.91 -5.51 -11.43
C HIS A 193 -7.36 -5.79 -12.83
N VAL A 194 -7.72 -6.96 -13.35
CA VAL A 194 -7.25 -7.49 -14.66
C VAL A 194 -5.72 -7.71 -14.70
N GLY A 195 -5.05 -7.54 -13.56
CA GLY A 195 -3.63 -7.71 -13.35
C GLY A 195 -3.15 -6.86 -12.18
N LYS A 196 -1.86 -6.97 -11.88
CA LYS A 196 -1.25 -6.34 -10.71
C LYS A 196 -0.36 -5.13 -11.05
N ASP A 197 -0.23 -4.82 -12.33
CA ASP A 197 0.82 -3.91 -12.80
C ASP A 197 0.43 -2.46 -12.56
N ALA A 198 -0.85 -2.11 -12.72
CA ALA A 198 -1.37 -0.78 -12.39
C ALA A 198 -1.24 -0.47 -10.89
N SER A 199 -1.66 -1.40 -10.02
CA SER A 199 -1.56 -1.22 -8.55
C SER A 199 -0.11 -1.20 -8.08
N ALA A 200 0.76 -2.03 -8.66
CA ALA A 200 2.20 -2.00 -8.38
C ALA A 200 2.85 -0.70 -8.86
N PHE A 201 2.46 -0.19 -10.03
CA PHE A 201 2.98 1.05 -10.57
C PHE A 201 2.53 2.26 -9.74
N ALA A 202 1.22 2.37 -9.46
CA ALA A 202 0.67 3.43 -8.63
C ALA A 202 1.31 3.43 -7.23
N ALA A 203 1.44 2.25 -6.62
CA ALA A 203 2.09 2.13 -5.32
C ALA A 203 3.56 2.59 -5.38
N ALA A 204 4.30 2.26 -6.44
CA ALA A 204 5.70 2.65 -6.55
C ALA A 204 5.89 4.16 -6.80
N HIS A 205 4.97 4.86 -7.48
CA HIS A 205 5.25 6.20 -8.02
C HIS A 205 4.34 7.34 -7.52
N LEU A 206 3.09 7.07 -7.14
CA LEU A 206 2.10 8.13 -6.87
C LEU A 206 2.57 9.09 -5.78
N HIS A 207 3.05 8.55 -4.66
CA HIS A 207 3.59 9.34 -3.56
C HIS A 207 4.83 10.15 -3.99
N GLN A 208 5.68 9.64 -4.87
CA GLN A 208 6.84 10.38 -5.38
C GLN A 208 6.42 11.55 -6.27
N PHE A 209 5.40 11.36 -7.12
CA PHE A 209 4.89 12.43 -7.96
C PHE A 209 4.18 13.51 -7.16
N LEU A 210 3.46 13.15 -6.10
CA LEU A 210 2.87 14.11 -5.17
C LEU A 210 3.95 15.00 -4.53
N LEU A 211 5.03 14.40 -4.05
CA LEU A 211 6.11 15.13 -3.40
C LEU A 211 6.96 15.96 -4.36
N GLY A 212 6.96 15.59 -5.63
CA GLY A 212 7.66 16.29 -6.71
C GLY A 212 6.80 17.34 -7.41
N SER A 213 5.56 17.58 -6.98
CA SER A 213 4.76 18.70 -7.47
C SER A 213 5.27 20.01 -6.88
N GLU A 214 5.27 21.07 -7.68
CA GLU A 214 5.62 22.44 -7.24
C GLU A 214 4.63 22.99 -6.21
N HIS A 215 3.43 22.40 -6.14
CA HIS A 215 2.42 22.73 -5.16
C HIS A 215 2.58 21.98 -3.85
N TYR A 216 3.50 21.03 -3.75
CA TYR A 216 3.81 20.40 -2.47
C TYR A 216 4.94 21.17 -1.76
N PRO A 217 4.80 21.55 -0.47
CA PRO A 217 3.72 21.21 0.47
C PRO A 217 2.60 22.27 0.60
N SER A 218 2.64 23.37 -0.17
CA SER A 218 1.77 24.55 0.03
C SER A 218 0.30 24.31 -0.30
N ASP A 219 0.01 23.52 -1.33
CA ASP A 219 -1.32 23.09 -1.75
C ASP A 219 -1.33 21.58 -2.04
N PRO A 220 -1.48 20.74 -0.99
CA PRO A 220 -1.50 19.29 -1.13
C PRO A 220 -2.66 18.75 -1.96
N ILE A 221 -3.76 19.50 -2.07
CA ILE A 221 -4.93 19.09 -2.86
C ILE A 221 -4.57 19.18 -4.34
N LYS A 222 -4.07 20.33 -4.79
CA LYS A 222 -3.63 20.50 -6.18
C LYS A 222 -2.46 19.58 -6.54
N ALA A 223 -1.49 19.43 -5.64
CA ALA A 223 -0.40 18.48 -5.81
C ALA A 223 -0.90 17.04 -5.98
N THR A 224 -1.98 16.66 -5.29
CA THR A 224 -2.61 15.34 -5.43
C THR A 224 -3.20 15.17 -6.82
N TYR A 225 -3.98 16.14 -7.32
CA TYR A 225 -4.53 16.07 -8.68
C TYR A 225 -3.44 15.89 -9.74
N GLU A 226 -2.37 16.68 -9.67
CA GLU A 226 -1.22 16.56 -10.58
C GLU A 226 -0.52 15.20 -10.46
N ALA A 227 -0.40 14.67 -9.23
CA ALA A 227 0.20 13.37 -8.99
C ALA A 227 -0.59 12.23 -9.63
N PHE A 228 -1.93 12.26 -9.57
CA PHE A 228 -2.78 11.26 -10.23
C PHE A 228 -2.65 11.36 -11.76
N GLN A 229 -2.71 12.56 -12.32
CA GLN A 229 -2.53 12.80 -13.76
C GLN A 229 -1.16 12.32 -14.25
N LYS A 230 -0.09 12.64 -13.51
CA LYS A 230 1.28 12.22 -13.83
C LYS A 230 1.45 10.72 -13.66
N THR A 231 0.88 10.11 -12.63
CA THR A 231 0.89 8.65 -12.45
C THR A 231 0.23 7.95 -13.63
N ASN A 232 -0.97 8.40 -14.02
CA ASN A 232 -1.72 7.77 -15.10
C ASN A 232 -1.01 7.92 -16.45
N SER A 233 -0.51 9.12 -16.79
CA SER A 233 0.17 9.39 -18.07
C SER A 233 1.53 8.69 -18.19
N VAL A 234 2.30 8.57 -17.09
CA VAL A 234 3.56 7.81 -17.13
C VAL A 234 3.28 6.31 -17.22
N TYR A 235 2.22 5.82 -16.56
CA TYR A 235 1.81 4.43 -16.67
C TYR A 235 1.35 4.06 -18.09
N GLU A 236 0.63 4.96 -18.76
CA GLU A 236 0.19 4.82 -20.15
C GLU A 236 1.38 4.63 -21.10
N LYS A 237 2.32 5.58 -21.07
CA LYS A 237 3.57 5.54 -21.88
C LYS A 237 4.42 4.30 -21.60
N LYS A 238 4.39 3.78 -20.37
CA LYS A 238 5.06 2.53 -20.03
C LYS A 238 4.33 1.33 -20.63
N SER A 239 3.01 1.32 -20.53
CA SER A 239 2.16 0.21 -20.98
C SER A 239 2.19 0.05 -22.51
N GLU A 240 2.25 1.16 -23.25
CA GLU A 240 2.43 1.17 -24.71
C GLU A 240 3.74 0.51 -25.16
N LYS A 241 4.84 0.76 -24.43
CA LYS A 241 6.16 0.22 -24.78
C LYS A 241 6.31 -1.27 -24.50
N GLU A 242 5.53 -1.81 -23.57
CA GLU A 242 5.65 -3.19 -23.10
C GLU A 242 4.66 -4.15 -23.78
N ASP A 243 3.79 -3.66 -24.69
CA ASP A 243 2.85 -4.39 -25.56
C ASP A 243 1.98 -5.47 -24.86
N LYS A 244 1.88 -5.39 -23.52
CA LYS A 244 1.30 -6.44 -22.66
C LYS A 244 0.41 -5.93 -21.53
N ALA A 245 0.28 -4.61 -21.34
CA ALA A 245 -0.21 -4.05 -20.07
C ALA A 245 -1.38 -3.06 -20.18
N LEU A 246 -2.00 -2.87 -21.35
CA LEU A 246 -3.04 -1.85 -21.56
C LEU A 246 -4.40 -2.11 -20.88
N LYS A 247 -4.56 -3.28 -20.24
CA LYS A 247 -5.83 -3.71 -19.63
C LYS A 247 -5.88 -3.64 -18.12
N CYS A 248 -4.74 -3.48 -17.45
CA CYS A 248 -4.73 -3.45 -15.99
C CYS A 248 -5.25 -2.10 -15.52
N GLY A 249 -6.05 -2.12 -14.45
CA GLY A 249 -6.43 -0.93 -13.72
C GLY A 249 -6.18 -1.08 -12.23
N SER A 250 -6.25 0.04 -11.53
CA SER A 250 -6.16 0.07 -10.08
C SER A 250 -7.03 1.16 -9.50
N THR A 251 -7.74 0.82 -8.43
CA THR A 251 -8.22 1.80 -7.48
C THR A 251 -7.04 2.36 -6.68
N VAL A 252 -7.25 3.48 -6.03
CA VAL A 252 -6.32 4.08 -5.09
C VAL A 252 -7.11 4.69 -3.95
N VAL A 253 -6.68 4.48 -2.72
CA VAL A 253 -7.07 5.31 -1.60
C VAL A 253 -5.86 5.59 -0.73
N PHE A 254 -5.65 6.84 -0.33
CA PHE A 254 -4.55 7.18 0.57
C PHE A 254 -4.92 8.31 1.54
N THR A 255 -4.16 8.37 2.63
CA THR A 255 -4.15 9.47 3.59
C THR A 255 -2.76 10.09 3.66
N LEU A 256 -2.68 11.41 3.61
CA LEU A 256 -1.48 12.21 3.82
C LEU A 256 -1.71 13.07 5.08
N ILE A 257 -0.97 12.79 6.15
CA ILE A 257 -1.07 13.51 7.42
C ILE A 257 0.08 14.51 7.50
N MET A 258 -0.24 15.80 7.60
CA MET A 258 0.69 16.93 7.66
C MET A 258 0.29 17.86 8.81
N GLY A 259 1.10 17.90 9.87
CA GLY A 259 0.74 18.62 11.09
C GLY A 259 -0.60 18.11 11.65
N ARG A 260 -1.56 19.03 11.84
CA ARG A 260 -2.94 18.71 12.27
C ARG A 260 -3.93 18.47 11.13
N LYS A 261 -3.48 18.41 9.86
CA LYS A 261 -4.36 18.14 8.73
C LYS A 261 -4.15 16.74 8.16
N MET A 262 -5.24 16.00 8.01
CA MET A 262 -5.29 14.74 7.28
C MET A 262 -5.98 14.96 5.93
N TYR A 263 -5.21 14.87 4.85
CA TYR A 263 -5.74 14.85 3.49
C TYR A 263 -6.08 13.41 3.11
N ILE A 264 -7.26 13.20 2.57
CA ILE A 264 -7.76 11.90 2.14
C ILE A 264 -8.06 12.00 0.65
N SER A 265 -7.52 11.09 -0.14
CA SER A 265 -7.82 11.03 -1.57
C SER A 265 -8.17 9.61 -1.98
N TRP A 266 -9.16 9.48 -2.87
CA TRP A 266 -9.59 8.19 -3.38
C TRP A 266 -9.94 8.26 -4.87
N LEU A 267 -9.74 7.14 -5.54
CA LEU A 267 -10.03 6.89 -6.93
C LEU A 267 -10.50 5.43 -7.05
N GLY A 268 -11.80 5.21 -7.21
CA GLY A 268 -12.39 3.86 -7.24
C GLY A 268 -13.23 3.63 -5.99
N ASP A 269 -13.32 2.37 -5.56
CA ASP A 269 -14.22 1.94 -4.49
C ASP A 269 -13.52 1.43 -3.22
N SER A 270 -12.20 1.52 -3.17
CA SER A 270 -11.45 1.47 -1.90
C SER A 270 -11.78 2.70 -1.06
N GLN A 271 -11.88 2.52 0.26
CA GLN A 271 -12.45 3.53 1.17
C GLN A 271 -11.56 3.80 2.37
N VAL A 272 -11.77 4.99 2.95
CA VAL A 272 -11.26 5.37 4.27
C VAL A 272 -12.41 5.48 5.26
N LEU A 273 -12.25 4.84 6.41
CA LEU A 273 -13.10 5.03 7.57
C LEU A 273 -12.31 5.75 8.66
N LEU A 274 -12.77 6.94 9.07
CA LEU A 274 -12.25 7.66 10.22
C LEU A 274 -13.08 7.30 11.45
N VAL A 275 -12.47 6.96 12.57
CA VAL A 275 -13.18 6.76 13.83
C VAL A 275 -12.80 7.86 14.81
N ARG A 276 -13.81 8.53 15.38
CA ARG A 276 -13.64 9.57 16.41
C ARG A 276 -14.53 9.31 17.60
N ASN A 277 -13.97 9.33 18.81
CA ASN A 277 -14.66 9.03 20.06
C ASN A 277 -15.56 7.77 19.96
N GLY A 278 -15.05 6.71 19.34
CA GLY A 278 -15.76 5.46 19.13
C GLY A 278 -16.75 5.45 17.95
N VAL A 279 -16.98 6.57 17.28
CA VAL A 279 -17.98 6.72 16.22
C VAL A 279 -17.34 6.59 14.83
N PRO A 280 -17.81 5.66 13.98
CA PRO A 280 -17.36 5.56 12.58
C PRO A 280 -17.91 6.71 11.73
N ILE A 281 -17.01 7.45 11.09
CA ILE A 281 -17.29 8.57 10.18
C ILE A 281 -16.82 8.18 8.78
N LYS A 282 -17.78 8.07 7.86
CA LYS A 282 -17.51 7.85 6.44
C LYS A 282 -16.99 9.15 5.81
N VAL A 283 -15.73 9.14 5.37
CA VAL A 283 -15.07 10.31 4.78
C VAL A 283 -14.87 10.19 3.26
N THR A 284 -15.12 9.01 2.68
CA THR A 284 -15.02 8.75 1.24
C THR A 284 -16.36 8.29 0.66
N THR A 285 -16.66 8.68 -0.57
CA THR A 285 -17.82 8.14 -1.32
C THR A 285 -17.32 7.35 -2.54
N PRO A 286 -17.44 6.01 -2.53
CA PRO A 286 -16.97 5.15 -3.62
C PRO A 286 -17.37 5.60 -5.02
N HIS A 287 -16.44 5.51 -5.97
CA HIS A 287 -16.66 5.73 -7.40
C HIS A 287 -17.30 4.48 -8.04
N LYS A 288 -18.53 4.18 -7.60
CA LYS A 288 -19.33 3.08 -8.12
C LYS A 288 -20.15 3.56 -9.35
N PRO A 289 -20.29 2.75 -10.42
CA PRO A 289 -20.96 3.16 -11.65
C PRO A 289 -22.41 3.66 -11.48
N GLU A 290 -23.12 3.18 -10.46
CA GLU A 290 -24.49 3.57 -10.15
C GLU A 290 -24.63 4.89 -9.39
N ARG A 291 -23.52 5.47 -8.90
CA ARG A 291 -23.52 6.80 -8.26
C ARG A 291 -24.05 7.81 -9.27
N LYS A 292 -25.01 8.65 -8.87
CA LYS A 292 -25.82 9.46 -9.80
C LYS A 292 -24.97 10.31 -10.76
N ASP A 293 -23.97 11.00 -10.22
CA ASP A 293 -23.03 11.83 -10.96
C ASP A 293 -22.11 11.01 -11.89
N GLU A 294 -21.60 9.87 -11.40
CA GLU A 294 -20.76 8.98 -12.21
C GLU A 294 -21.55 8.34 -13.35
N ARG A 295 -22.78 7.89 -13.10
CA ARG A 295 -23.69 7.36 -14.11
C ARG A 295 -23.97 8.39 -15.19
N GLU A 296 -24.26 9.63 -14.79
CA GLU A 296 -24.47 10.74 -15.72
C GLU A 296 -23.21 11.04 -16.54
N ARG A 297 -22.03 11.08 -15.92
CA ARG A 297 -20.74 11.27 -16.60
C ARG A 297 -20.48 10.17 -17.63
N ILE A 298 -20.71 8.91 -17.27
CA ILE A 298 -20.56 7.74 -18.16
C ILE A 298 -21.53 7.84 -19.33
N SER A 299 -22.80 8.16 -19.08
CA SER A 299 -23.81 8.30 -20.13
C SER A 299 -23.54 9.47 -21.09
N LYS A 300 -23.07 10.62 -20.57
CA LYS A 300 -22.64 11.76 -21.40
C LYS A 300 -21.47 11.42 -22.31
N ALA A 301 -20.59 10.53 -21.88
CA ALA A 301 -19.50 10.02 -22.69
C ALA A 301 -19.92 8.93 -23.70
N GLY A 302 -21.20 8.57 -23.79
CA GLY A 302 -21.73 7.52 -24.67
C GLY A 302 -21.67 6.11 -24.08
N GLY A 303 -21.34 5.98 -22.80
CA GLY A 303 -21.30 4.70 -22.08
C GLY A 303 -22.64 4.32 -21.46
N SER A 304 -22.73 3.09 -20.99
CA SER A 304 -23.90 2.55 -20.28
C SER A 304 -23.51 1.96 -18.94
N VAL A 305 -24.42 2.04 -17.96
CA VAL A 305 -24.26 1.40 -16.65
C VAL A 305 -25.24 0.23 -16.58
N ILE A 306 -24.70 -0.99 -16.55
CA ILE A 306 -25.45 -2.24 -16.71
C ILE A 306 -25.32 -3.06 -15.42
N LEU A 307 -26.42 -3.59 -14.93
CA LEU A 307 -26.43 -4.49 -13.77
C LEU A 307 -26.11 -5.93 -14.23
N TYR A 308 -24.93 -6.44 -13.88
CA TYR A 308 -24.53 -7.83 -14.11
C TYR A 308 -23.84 -8.38 -12.85
N GLY A 309 -24.67 -8.84 -11.91
CA GLY A 309 -24.28 -9.16 -10.52
C GLY A 309 -23.98 -7.90 -9.69
N GLN A 310 -23.16 -7.00 -10.22
CA GLN A 310 -22.91 -5.65 -9.74
C GLN A 310 -23.12 -4.65 -10.89
N TRP A 311 -23.29 -3.37 -10.57
CA TRP A 311 -23.34 -2.31 -11.57
C TRP A 311 -21.98 -2.15 -12.23
N ARG A 312 -21.97 -2.14 -13.57
CA ARG A 312 -20.74 -2.11 -14.36
C ARG A 312 -20.81 -1.11 -15.50
N VAL A 313 -19.70 -0.43 -15.77
CA VAL A 313 -19.51 0.41 -16.95
C VAL A 313 -19.39 -0.49 -18.18
N ASN A 314 -20.31 -0.31 -19.13
CA ASN A 314 -20.47 -1.13 -20.34
C ASN A 314 -20.52 -2.65 -20.06
N GLY A 315 -20.98 -3.05 -18.87
CA GLY A 315 -20.99 -4.45 -18.45
C GLY A 315 -19.64 -5.03 -18.04
N LEU A 316 -18.55 -4.23 -18.06
CA LEU A 316 -17.17 -4.71 -17.86
C LEU A 316 -16.65 -4.38 -16.45
N LEU A 317 -16.52 -3.09 -16.12
CA LEU A 317 -15.82 -2.62 -14.92
C LEU A 317 -16.80 -2.22 -13.81
N ALA A 318 -16.60 -2.72 -12.59
CA ALA A 318 -17.43 -2.41 -11.42
C ALA A 318 -17.04 -1.10 -10.71
N VAL A 319 -16.11 -0.34 -11.29
CA VAL A 319 -15.67 0.98 -10.84
C VAL A 319 -15.83 1.98 -11.98
N SER A 320 -16.10 3.25 -11.65
CA SER A 320 -16.22 4.32 -12.64
C SER A 320 -14.94 5.16 -12.79
N ARG A 321 -14.00 5.03 -11.85
CA ARG A 321 -12.70 5.73 -11.88
C ARG A 321 -11.55 4.83 -11.45
N SER A 322 -10.40 4.96 -12.11
CA SER A 322 -9.19 4.17 -11.84
C SER A 322 -7.93 4.76 -12.51
N ILE A 323 -6.75 4.36 -12.02
CA ILE A 323 -5.50 4.44 -12.79
C ILE A 323 -5.48 3.27 -13.77
N GLY A 324 -4.98 3.47 -14.99
CA GLY A 324 -4.96 2.42 -16.01
C GLY A 324 -6.31 2.29 -16.74
N ASP A 325 -6.72 1.09 -17.12
CA ASP A 325 -7.94 0.87 -17.95
C ASP A 325 -7.97 1.73 -19.22
N PHE A 326 -6.84 1.82 -19.93
CA PHE A 326 -6.67 2.72 -21.08
C PHE A 326 -7.67 2.45 -22.21
N GLU A 327 -8.06 1.19 -22.42
CA GLU A 327 -9.10 0.78 -23.38
C GLU A 327 -10.49 1.34 -23.05
N HIS A 328 -10.69 1.88 -21.84
CA HIS A 328 -11.99 2.36 -21.34
C HIS A 328 -11.96 3.80 -20.85
N LYS A 329 -10.89 4.58 -21.12
CA LYS A 329 -10.72 5.94 -20.59
C LYS A 329 -11.77 6.97 -21.03
N SER A 330 -12.49 6.71 -22.11
CA SER A 330 -13.67 7.53 -22.47
C SER A 330 -14.75 7.49 -21.38
N PHE A 331 -14.83 6.39 -20.61
CA PHE A 331 -15.84 6.19 -19.57
C PHE A 331 -15.24 6.14 -18.17
N ILE A 332 -13.96 5.77 -18.03
CA ILE A 332 -13.26 5.61 -16.76
C ILE A 332 -12.35 6.81 -16.51
N SER A 333 -12.68 7.62 -15.50
CA SER A 333 -11.87 8.79 -15.15
C SER A 333 -10.65 8.40 -14.30
N ALA A 334 -9.52 9.10 -14.50
CA ALA A 334 -8.35 9.03 -13.62
C ALA A 334 -8.34 10.17 -12.58
N GLU A 335 -9.40 10.96 -12.51
CA GLU A 335 -9.51 12.13 -11.63
C GLU A 335 -9.96 11.72 -10.23
N PRO A 336 -9.13 11.94 -9.20
CA PRO A 336 -9.45 11.57 -7.83
C PRO A 336 -10.47 12.52 -7.21
N ASP A 337 -11.14 12.07 -6.17
CA ASP A 337 -11.76 12.97 -5.21
C ASP A 337 -10.74 13.20 -4.07
N VAL A 338 -10.70 14.42 -3.51
CA VAL A 338 -9.80 14.81 -2.43
C VAL A 338 -10.58 15.60 -1.38
N THR A 339 -10.36 15.28 -0.12
CA THR A 339 -10.89 16.03 1.02
C THR A 339 -9.82 16.22 2.09
N SER A 340 -10.06 17.12 3.04
CA SER A 340 -9.20 17.27 4.21
C SER A 340 -10.02 17.32 5.49
N VAL A 341 -9.42 16.80 6.56
CA VAL A 341 -9.99 16.76 7.89
C VAL A 341 -8.98 17.38 8.85
N GLU A 342 -9.43 18.35 9.64
CA GLU A 342 -8.63 18.90 10.74
C GLU A 342 -8.68 17.92 11.92
N MET A 343 -7.50 17.50 12.39
CA MET A 343 -7.32 16.62 13.53
C MET A 343 -7.39 17.41 14.83
N ASN A 344 -8.25 16.96 15.74
CA ASN A 344 -8.53 17.63 17.00
C ASN A 344 -8.30 16.72 18.22
N ASP A 345 -7.46 15.70 18.05
CA ASP A 345 -7.07 14.73 19.10
C ASP A 345 -8.26 13.87 19.59
N THR A 346 -9.37 13.87 18.85
CA THR A 346 -10.52 12.98 19.08
C THR A 346 -10.50 11.74 18.19
N GLU A 347 -9.54 11.66 17.28
CA GLU A 347 -9.36 10.53 16.36
C GLU A 347 -8.82 9.30 17.12
N ASP A 348 -9.57 8.20 17.09
CA ASP A 348 -9.11 6.94 17.67
C ASP A 348 -8.17 6.22 16.71
N PHE A 349 -8.61 6.05 15.45
CA PHE A 349 -7.86 5.41 14.38
C PHE A 349 -8.50 5.69 13.01
N VAL A 350 -7.72 5.43 11.95
CA VAL A 350 -8.17 5.47 10.57
C VAL A 350 -7.95 4.10 9.92
N ILE A 351 -8.92 3.65 9.12
CA ILE A 351 -8.87 2.39 8.40
C ILE A 351 -8.93 2.67 6.90
N LEU A 352 -7.92 2.21 6.17
CA LEU A 352 -7.91 2.19 4.71
C LEU A 352 -8.04 0.73 4.26
N ALA A 353 -8.98 0.42 3.38
CA ALA A 353 -9.10 -0.93 2.83
C ALA A 353 -9.75 -0.94 1.43
N SER A 354 -9.52 -2.04 0.71
CA SER A 354 -10.18 -2.37 -0.56
C SER A 354 -11.62 -2.88 -0.33
N ASP A 355 -12.37 -3.05 -1.43
CA ASP A 355 -13.74 -3.57 -1.40
C ASP A 355 -13.82 -4.99 -0.81
N GLY A 356 -12.71 -5.75 -0.85
CA GLY A 356 -12.58 -7.07 -0.24
C GLY A 356 -12.89 -7.10 1.27
N LEU A 357 -12.82 -5.95 1.96
CA LEU A 357 -13.36 -5.77 3.31
C LEU A 357 -14.76 -5.16 3.28
N TRP A 358 -14.91 -4.02 2.59
CA TRP A 358 -16.08 -3.15 2.70
C TRP A 358 -17.36 -3.75 2.10
N ASP A 359 -17.25 -4.70 1.17
CA ASP A 359 -18.40 -5.41 0.60
C ASP A 359 -18.99 -6.45 1.57
N TYR A 360 -18.25 -6.84 2.62
CA TYR A 360 -18.63 -7.95 3.51
C TYR A 360 -18.83 -7.53 4.96
N VAL A 361 -18.22 -6.43 5.39
CA VAL A 361 -18.25 -5.99 6.78
C VAL A 361 -18.65 -4.52 6.87
N SER A 362 -19.74 -4.24 7.60
CA SER A 362 -20.18 -2.88 7.85
C SER A 362 -19.16 -2.08 8.65
N HIS A 363 -19.09 -0.76 8.45
CA HIS A 363 -18.22 0.14 9.21
C HIS A 363 -18.35 -0.04 10.73
N ALA A 364 -19.58 -0.09 11.27
CA ALA A 364 -19.81 -0.28 12.70
C ALA A 364 -19.19 -1.58 13.24
N LYS A 365 -19.40 -2.70 12.54
CA LYS A 365 -18.82 -4.00 12.91
C LYS A 365 -17.29 -3.99 12.85
N VAL A 366 -16.68 -3.34 11.84
CA VAL A 366 -15.22 -3.19 11.79
C VAL A 366 -14.72 -2.37 12.98
N THR A 367 -15.37 -1.25 13.28
CA THR A 367 -15.02 -0.38 14.42
C THR A 367 -15.07 -1.15 15.74
N SER A 368 -16.17 -1.86 16.02
CA SER A 368 -16.30 -2.69 17.24
C SER A 368 -15.20 -3.74 17.33
N ALA A 369 -14.93 -4.46 16.24
CA ALA A 369 -13.90 -5.50 16.22
C ALA A 369 -12.49 -4.95 16.50
N VAL A 370 -12.18 -3.75 16.02
CA VAL A 370 -10.89 -3.08 16.33
C VAL A 370 -10.81 -2.72 17.81
N PHE A 371 -11.85 -2.11 18.37
CA PHE A 371 -11.87 -1.77 19.81
C PHE A 371 -11.76 -3.00 20.70
N GLU A 372 -12.52 -4.07 20.41
CA GLU A 372 -12.43 -5.35 21.13
C GLU A 372 -10.99 -5.88 21.11
N HIS A 373 -10.35 -5.88 19.95
CA HIS A 373 -8.96 -6.32 19.82
C HIS A 373 -7.97 -5.44 20.59
N LEU A 374 -8.17 -4.12 20.61
CA LEU A 374 -7.32 -3.19 21.37
C LEU A 374 -7.47 -3.42 22.88
N VAL A 375 -8.69 -3.64 23.36
CA VAL A 375 -8.97 -3.95 24.77
C VAL A 375 -8.36 -5.28 25.18
N ASP A 376 -8.50 -6.33 24.38
CA ASP A 376 -7.94 -7.65 24.68
C ASP A 376 -6.41 -7.63 24.71
N ASN A 377 -5.79 -6.87 23.80
CA ASN A 377 -4.34 -6.67 23.81
C ASN A 377 -3.86 -5.85 25.01
N ALA A 378 -4.64 -4.87 25.49
CA ALA A 378 -4.28 -4.13 26.70
C ALA A 378 -4.25 -5.05 27.92
N LYS A 379 -5.32 -5.85 28.10
CA LYS A 379 -5.42 -6.86 29.17
C LYS A 379 -4.28 -7.88 29.11
N ALA A 380 -3.97 -8.40 27.92
CA ALA A 380 -2.89 -9.38 27.74
C ALA A 380 -1.50 -8.83 28.09
N ASN A 381 -1.30 -7.50 27.96
CA ASN A 381 -0.05 -6.82 28.28
C ASN A 381 -0.01 -6.26 29.71
N GLY A 382 -1.01 -6.55 30.55
CA GLY A 382 -1.08 -6.07 31.94
C GLY A 382 -1.22 -4.55 32.06
N LYS A 383 -1.81 -3.89 31.06
CA LYS A 383 -2.10 -2.46 31.04
C LYS A 383 -3.58 -2.16 31.23
#